data_AF-A0A3N1TDJ7-F1
#
_entry.id   AF-A0A3N1TDJ7-F1
#
_cell.length_a   1.000
_cell.length_b   1.000
_cell.length_c   1.000
_cell.angle_alpha   90.00
_cell.angle_beta   90.00
_cell.angle_gamma   90.00
#
_symmetry.space_group_name_H-M   'P 1'
#
loop_
_entity.id
_entity.type
_entity.pdbx_description
1 polymer ?
#
loop_
_entity_poly.entity_id
_entity_poly.type
_entity_poly.pdbx_seq_one_letter_code
_entity_poly.pdbx_strand_id
1 'polypeptide(L)' 'MEAHAGDRLVTHGRTVGQQDRVAEIVEVLGDGGAPPYRVRFDDGHEHILAPGPDSVVRHDAADSRAPGP' A
#
# COMPACT_ATOMS: atom_id res chain seq x y z
N MET A 1 11.69 -2.62 1.91
CA MET A 1 10.22 -2.39 1.91
C MET A 1 9.61 -3.75 1.68
N GLU A 2 8.89 -4.26 2.67
CA GLU A 2 8.18 -5.54 2.59
C GLU A 2 6.68 -5.21 2.64
N ALA A 3 5.89 -5.84 1.78
CA ALA A 3 4.45 -5.68 1.74
C ALA A 3 3.77 -7.04 1.62
N HIS A 4 2.50 -7.08 2.04
CA HIS A 4 1.59 -8.21 1.99
C HIS A 4 0.26 -7.77 1.37
N ALA A 5 -0.51 -8.72 0.85
CA ALA A 5 -1.85 -8.44 0.38
C ALA A 5 -2.75 -7.96 1.54
N GLY A 6 -3.48 -6.88 1.33
CA GLY A 6 -4.27 -6.17 2.35
C GLY A 6 -3.58 -4.94 2.94
N ASP A 7 -2.28 -4.75 2.71
CA ASP A 7 -1.59 -3.54 3.16
C ASP A 7 -1.96 -2.30 2.33
N ARG A 8 -1.71 -1.10 2.83
CA ARG A 8 -1.88 0.15 2.08
C ARG A 8 -0.55 0.73 1.63
N LEU A 9 -0.39 0.95 0.33
CA LEU A 9 0.71 1.71 -0.22
C LEU A 9 0.36 3.20 -0.26
N VAL A 10 1.12 4.02 0.45
CA VAL A 10 1.00 5.48 0.42
C VAL A 10 2.20 6.05 -0.31
N THR A 11 1.98 6.84 -1.34
CA THR A 11 3.05 7.54 -2.06
C THR A 11 2.89 9.04 -1.82
N HIS A 12 3.87 9.61 -1.12
CA HIS A 12 3.91 11.05 -0.83
C HIS A 12 4.36 11.83 -2.07
N GLY A 13 3.55 12.79 -2.49
CA GLY A 13 3.94 13.71 -3.57
C GLY A 13 5.06 14.64 -3.11
N ARG A 14 6.16 14.75 -3.87
CA ARG A 14 7.29 15.64 -3.55
C ARG A 14 6.96 17.14 -3.67
N THR A 15 5.79 17.50 -4.20
CA THR A 15 5.38 18.89 -4.45
C THR A 15 4.15 19.24 -3.61
N VAL A 16 4.16 20.41 -2.97
CA VAL A 16 3.01 20.98 -2.27
C VAL A 16 1.82 21.06 -3.24
N GLY A 17 0.72 20.38 -2.92
CA GLY A 17 -0.49 20.29 -3.75
C GLY A 17 -0.68 18.98 -4.52
N GLN A 18 0.32 18.08 -4.57
CA GLN A 18 0.08 16.69 -4.98
C GLN A 18 -0.51 15.91 -3.82
N GLN A 19 -1.78 15.53 -3.96
CA GLN A 19 -2.45 14.68 -2.97
C GLN A 19 -1.70 13.36 -2.81
N ASP A 20 -1.51 12.92 -1.57
CA ASP A 20 -0.98 11.60 -1.26
C ASP A 20 -1.80 10.54 -2.00
N ARG A 21 -1.12 9.68 -2.76
CA ARG A 21 -1.81 8.57 -3.42
C ARG A 21 -1.80 7.38 -2.49
N VAL A 22 -2.99 6.98 -2.06
CA VAL A 22 -3.20 5.77 -1.27
C VAL A 22 -3.81 4.70 -2.17
N ALA A 23 -3.23 3.52 -2.16
CA ALA A 23 -3.75 2.35 -2.86
C ALA A 23 -3.64 1.12 -1.95
N GLU A 24 -4.62 0.23 -2.02
CA GLU A 24 -4.58 -1.05 -1.31
C GLU A 24 -3.73 -2.03 -2.12
N ILE A 25 -2.80 -2.72 -1.48
CA ILE A 25 -2.00 -3.78 -2.09
C ILE A 25 -2.87 -5.03 -2.13
N VAL A 26 -3.38 -5.39 -3.32
CA VAL A 26 -4.22 -6.57 -3.49
C VAL A 26 -3.39 -7.83 -3.73
N GLU A 27 -2.18 -7.69 -4.26
CA GLU A 27 -1.28 -8.81 -4.51
C GLU A 27 0.18 -8.32 -4.57
N VAL A 28 1.09 -9.13 -4.03
CA VAL A 28 2.54 -8.86 -4.07
C VAL A 28 3.17 -9.80 -5.07
N LEU A 29 3.78 -9.23 -6.10
CA LEU A 29 4.32 -9.99 -7.23
C LEU A 29 5.82 -10.27 -7.10
N GLY A 30 6.53 -9.50 -6.28
CA GLY A 30 7.94 -9.74 -5.99
C GLY A 30 8.14 -10.72 -4.84
N ASP A 31 9.28 -11.40 -4.87
CA ASP A 31 9.68 -12.37 -3.86
C ASP A 31 9.83 -11.73 -2.48
N GLY A 32 9.35 -12.44 -1.45
CA GLY A 32 9.53 -12.04 -0.05
C GLY A 32 8.93 -10.67 0.29
N GLY A 33 7.85 -10.27 -0.38
CA GLY A 33 7.20 -8.99 -0.12
C GLY A 33 7.85 -7.79 -0.86
N ALA A 34 8.77 -8.05 -1.78
CA ALA A 34 9.41 -7.03 -2.61
C ALA A 34 8.47 -6.56 -3.74
N PRO A 35 8.67 -5.34 -4.27
CA PRO A 35 7.94 -4.91 -5.47
C PRO A 35 8.37 -5.70 -6.71
N PRO A 36 7.52 -5.75 -7.76
CA PRO A 36 6.31 -4.95 -7.97
C PRO A 36 5.10 -5.40 -7.15
N TYR A 37 4.17 -4.47 -6.92
CA TYR A 37 2.91 -4.70 -6.22
C TYR A 37 1.75 -4.45 -7.17
N ARG A 38 0.73 -5.31 -7.12
CA ARG A 38 -0.58 -5.01 -7.69
C ARG A 38 -1.38 -4.27 -6.62
N VAL A 39 -1.78 -3.05 -6.94
CA VAL A 39 -2.52 -2.17 -6.06
C VAL A 39 -3.87 -1.81 -6.65
N ARG A 40 -4.87 -1.59 -5.80
CA ARG A 40 -6.19 -1.09 -6.16
C ARG A 40 -6.37 0.32 -5.60
N PHE A 41 -6.72 1.26 -6.47
CA PHE A 41 -7.07 2.62 -6.07
C PHE A 41 -8.54 2.70 -5.64
N ASP A 42 -8.91 3.79 -4.99
CA ASP A 42 -10.28 4.05 -4.53
C ASP A 42 -11.31 4.05 -5.68
N ASP A 43 -10.90 4.45 -6.88
CA ASP A 43 -11.71 4.38 -8.11
C ASP A 43 -11.98 2.94 -8.58
N GLY A 44 -11.42 1.94 -7.88
CA GLY A 44 -11.58 0.52 -8.18
C GLY A 44 -10.59 -0.02 -9.20
N HIS A 45 -9.82 0.86 -9.87
CA HIS A 45 -8.80 0.46 -10.84
C HIS A 45 -7.59 -0.19 -10.17
N GLU A 46 -7.15 -1.30 -10.77
CA GLU A 46 -5.97 -2.05 -10.36
C GLU A 46 -4.77 -1.72 -11.26
N HIS A 47 -3.62 -1.48 -10.65
CA HIS A 47 -2.37 -1.21 -11.34
C HIS A 47 -1.23 -2.01 -10.75
N ILE A 48 -0.31 -2.45 -11.61
CA ILE A 48 0.97 -3.00 -11.17
C ILE A 48 1.99 -1.87 -11.18
N LEU A 49 2.62 -1.60 -10.04
CA LEU A 49 3.65 -0.58 -9.94
C LEU A 49 4.77 -0.99 -8.98
N ALA A 50 5.94 -0.40 -9.20
CA ALA A 50 7.06 -0.46 -8.27
C ALA A 50 7.13 0.87 -7.50
N PRO A 51 6.95 0.87 -6.17
CA PRO A 51 7.06 2.08 -5.36
C PRO A 51 8.47 2.68 -5.42
N GLY A 52 8.51 4.01 -5.31
CA GLY A 52 9.75 4.77 -5.20
C GLY A 52 10.23 4.88 -3.75
N PRO A 53 11.35 5.59 -3.52
CA PRO A 53 11.89 5.79 -2.18
C PRO A 53 10.96 6.61 -1.25
N ASP A 54 10.03 7.40 -1.81
CA ASP A 54 9.05 8.20 -1.06
C ASP A 54 7.73 7.45 -0.78
N SER A 55 7.66 6.18 -1.17
CA SER A 55 6.51 5.33 -0.89
C SER A 55 6.67 4.66 0.47
N VAL A 56 5.56 4.49 1.18
CA VAL A 56 5.52 3.81 2.47
C VAL A 56 4.39 2.78 2.46
N VAL A 57 4.67 1.60 2.99
CA VAL A 57 3.66 0.56 3.22
C VAL A 57 3.11 0.75 4.63
N ARG A 58 1.78 0.80 4.73
CA ARG A 58 1.03 0.83 5.98
C ARG A 58 0.40 -0.53 6.16
N HIS A 59 0.95 -1.31 7.08
CA HIS A 59 0.32 -2.53 7.53
C HIS A 59 -0.88 -2.16 8.41
N ASP A 60 -2.09 -2.40 7.92
CA ASP A 60 -3.30 -2.29 8.74
C ASP A 60 -3.36 -3.54 9.62
N ALA A 61 -2.41 -3.63 10.55
CA ALA A 61 -2.36 -4.68 11.55
C ALA A 61 -3.48 -4.41 12.55
N ALA A 62 -4.69 -4.84 12.21
CA ALA A 62 -5.77 -5.09 13.16
C ALA A 62 -5.99 -3.96 14.19
N ASP A 63 -6.79 -2.94 13.83
CA ASP A 63 -7.77 -2.45 14.82
C ASP A 63 -8.98 -3.40 14.85
N SER A 64 -8.70 -4.67 15.08
CA SER A 64 -9.62 -5.62 15.69
C SER A 64 -8.91 -6.36 16.81
N ARG A 65 -8.07 -5.63 17.56
CA ARG A 65 -7.97 -5.90 18.99
C ARG A 65 -9.34 -5.55 19.58
N ALA A 66 -10.28 -6.48 19.49
CA ALA A 66 -11.39 -6.53 20.43
C ALA A 66 -10.77 -6.40 21.84
N PRO A 67 -11.16 -5.41 22.66
CA PRO A 67 -10.97 -5.56 24.09
C PRO A 67 -11.94 -6.67 24.51
N GLY A 68 -11.48 -7.92 24.47
CA GLY A 68 -12.24 -9.03 25.04
C GLY A 68 -11.96 -9.16 26.54
N PRO A 69 -12.86 -9.84 27.27
CA PRO A 69 -14.26 -9.49 27.54
C PRO A 69 -14.43 -8.37 28.59
#